data_AF-A0A1G9TYJ7-F1
#
_entry.id   AF-A0A1G9TYJ7-F1
#
_cell.length_a   1.000
_cell.length_b   1.000
_cell.length_c   1.000
_cell.angle_alpha   90.00
_cell.angle_beta   90.00
_cell.angle_gamma   90.00
#
_symmetry.space_group_name_H-M   'P 1'
#
loop_
_entity.id
_entity.type
_entity.pdbx_description
1 polymer ?
#
loop_
_entity_poly.entity_id
_entity_poly.type
_entity_poly.pdbx_seq_one_letter_code
_entity_poly.pdbx_strand_id
1 'polypeptide(L)'
;MGWMAKRRLRTGPTAVLPAKPDPDELLRILQLADPSARRDGDDIVASDVRVCAPVEAPAELTGGELEQAWAVRMAAEGPLPLNFFDRYLAEGLAFRLNGLAVTRGEVSDPADGEGYGPAVILPARPTAEELAPLLEPQEDDEFAFVAGDIKAVLVPEKGQPPAAQEFLPFATELTAIELRGDEPVKLGTLALELSEALNGLAVDRWRFRIDAAEDLVPPA
;
A
#
# COMPACT_ATOMS: atom_id res chain seq x y z
N MET A 1 0.88 17.77 27.09
CA MET A 1 0.73 16.36 26.63
C MET A 1 2.11 15.78 26.20
N GLY A 2 3.14 15.81 27.07
CA GLY A 2 4.43 16.41 26.66
C GLY A 2 5.71 15.59 26.39
N TRP A 3 5.81 14.27 26.59
CA TRP A 3 7.07 13.53 26.29
C TRP A 3 6.84 12.09 25.83
N MET A 4 5.95 11.36 26.49
CA MET A 4 5.59 9.98 26.14
C MET A 4 4.89 9.87 24.78
N ALA A 5 4.05 10.86 24.42
CA ALA A 5 3.42 10.93 23.10
C ALA A 5 4.47 11.09 21.98
N LYS A 6 5.45 12.00 22.15
CA LYS A 6 6.56 12.21 21.21
C LYS A 6 7.43 10.96 21.02
N ARG A 7 7.70 10.20 22.09
CA ARG A 7 8.45 8.94 22.00
C ARG A 7 7.67 7.85 21.24
N ARG A 8 6.35 7.79 21.41
CA ARG A 8 5.49 6.79 20.75
C ARG A 8 5.32 7.04 19.25
N LEU A 9 5.27 8.31 18.82
CA LEU A 9 5.27 8.69 17.39
C LEU A 9 6.56 8.30 16.67
N ARG A 10 7.68 8.23 17.39
CA ARG A 10 8.99 7.86 16.82
C ARG A 10 9.23 6.34 16.78
N THR A 11 8.47 5.54 17.53
CA THR A 11 8.72 4.10 17.67
C THR A 11 7.80 3.23 16.83
N GLY A 12 6.55 3.66 16.62
CA GLY A 12 5.59 2.95 15.76
C GLY A 12 5.51 3.59 14.37
N PRO A 13 4.94 2.88 13.39
CA PRO A 13 4.72 3.44 12.06
C PRO A 13 3.76 4.63 12.14
N THR A 14 4.13 5.72 11.49
CA THR A 14 3.40 6.98 11.54
C THR A 14 3.45 7.63 10.17
N ALA A 15 2.29 7.96 9.61
CA ALA A 15 2.22 8.88 8.47
C ALA A 15 2.26 10.31 9.02
N VAL A 16 3.11 11.16 8.44
CA VAL A 16 3.25 12.56 8.82
C VAL A 16 2.90 13.42 7.62
N LEU A 17 1.84 14.21 7.76
CA LEU A 17 1.16 14.89 6.68
C LEU A 17 1.39 16.41 6.75
N PRO A 18 1.44 17.11 5.60
CA PRO A 18 1.69 18.55 5.56
C PRO A 18 0.50 19.39 6.07
N ALA A 19 -0.68 18.80 6.15
CA ALA A 19 -1.90 19.42 6.66
C ALA A 19 -2.73 18.41 7.48
N LYS A 20 -3.66 18.93 8.29
CA LYS A 20 -4.60 18.07 9.02
C LYS A 20 -5.46 17.32 8.00
N PRO A 21 -5.42 15.98 7.97
CA PRO A 21 -6.24 15.23 7.02
C PRO A 21 -7.72 15.33 7.39
N ASP A 22 -8.57 15.34 6.37
CA ASP A 22 -10.00 15.20 6.57
C ASP A 22 -10.34 13.77 7.07
N PRO A 23 -11.15 13.60 8.13
CA PRO A 23 -11.46 12.28 8.65
C PRO A 23 -12.26 11.37 7.71
N ASP A 24 -13.07 11.91 6.79
CA ASP A 24 -13.81 11.12 5.80
C ASP A 24 -12.85 10.65 4.69
N GLU A 25 -11.95 11.53 4.25
CA GLU A 25 -10.90 11.19 3.30
C GLU A 25 -9.93 10.12 3.84
N LEU A 26 -9.49 10.27 5.10
CA LEU A 26 -8.63 9.30 5.76
C LEU A 26 -9.28 7.91 5.79
N LEU A 27 -10.57 7.83 6.12
CA LEU A 27 -11.33 6.58 6.08
C LEU A 27 -11.42 6.01 4.67
N ARG A 28 -11.73 6.85 3.66
CA ARG A 28 -11.80 6.43 2.26
C ARG A 28 -10.50 5.81 1.78
N ILE A 29 -9.35 6.42 2.12
CA ILE A 29 -8.03 5.90 1.75
C ILE A 29 -7.74 4.57 2.45
N LEU A 30 -8.01 4.47 3.76
CA LEU A 30 -7.81 3.22 4.49
C LEU A 30 -8.68 2.09 3.95
N GLN A 31 -9.87 2.39 3.42
CA GLN A 31 -10.74 1.42 2.77
C GLN A 31 -10.20 0.84 1.46
N LEU A 32 -9.21 1.48 0.83
CA LEU A 32 -8.48 0.88 -0.29
C LEU A 32 -7.54 -0.24 0.18
N ALA A 33 -6.99 -0.15 1.40
CA ALA A 33 -6.14 -1.19 1.98
C ALA A 33 -6.94 -2.26 2.73
N ASP A 34 -8.04 -1.86 3.36
CA ASP A 34 -8.98 -2.72 4.08
C ASP A 34 -10.42 -2.21 3.91
N PRO A 35 -11.23 -2.84 3.03
CA PRO A 35 -12.62 -2.45 2.82
C PRO A 35 -13.49 -2.47 4.09
N SER A 36 -13.11 -3.24 5.11
CA SER A 36 -13.82 -3.30 6.39
C SER A 36 -13.46 -2.17 7.38
N ALA A 37 -12.52 -1.30 6.99
CA ALA A 37 -12.08 -0.18 7.80
C ALA A 37 -13.27 0.73 8.17
N ARG A 38 -13.33 1.09 9.45
CA ARG A 38 -14.45 1.84 10.03
C ARG A 38 -14.00 2.75 11.15
N ARG A 39 -14.80 3.78 11.42
CA ARG A 39 -14.59 4.66 12.57
C ARG A 39 -14.81 3.94 13.89
N ASP A 40 -14.01 4.31 14.86
CA ASP A 40 -14.15 3.96 16.27
C ASP A 40 -13.85 5.21 17.11
N GLY A 41 -14.88 6.03 17.34
CA GLY A 41 -14.71 7.37 17.89
C GLY A 41 -13.95 8.29 16.92
N ASP A 42 -12.87 8.89 17.39
CA ASP A 42 -11.97 9.74 16.59
C ASP A 42 -10.89 8.93 15.84
N ASP A 43 -10.76 7.63 16.13
CA ASP A 43 -9.82 6.72 15.49
C ASP A 43 -10.51 5.94 14.34
N ILE A 44 -9.70 5.25 13.54
CA ILE A 44 -10.18 4.29 12.54
C ILE A 44 -9.56 2.92 12.86
N VAL A 45 -10.37 1.88 12.78
CA VAL A 45 -9.91 0.49 12.91
C VAL A 45 -9.93 -0.12 11.51
N ALA A 46 -8.76 -0.61 11.08
CA ALA A 46 -8.56 -1.35 9.84
C ALA A 46 -7.86 -2.67 10.20
N SER A 47 -8.57 -3.79 10.03
CA SER A 47 -8.16 -5.11 10.52
C SER A 47 -7.79 -5.06 12.00
N ASP A 48 -6.62 -5.56 12.38
CA ASP A 48 -6.07 -5.53 13.74
C ASP A 48 -5.24 -4.26 14.04
N VAL A 49 -5.38 -3.20 13.23
CA VAL A 49 -4.63 -1.94 13.36
C VAL A 49 -5.57 -0.79 13.67
N ARG A 50 -5.23 -0.05 14.73
CA ARG A 50 -5.84 1.23 15.07
C ARG A 50 -5.04 2.36 14.44
N VAL A 51 -5.67 3.11 13.57
CA VAL A 51 -5.19 4.37 13.02
C VAL A 51 -5.67 5.49 13.94
N CYS A 52 -4.76 6.03 14.73
CA CYS A 52 -5.08 7.05 15.72
C CYS A 52 -5.48 8.38 15.07
N ALA A 53 -6.36 9.12 15.74
CA ALA A 53 -6.74 10.47 15.36
C ALA A 53 -5.51 11.36 15.05
N PRO A 54 -5.56 12.20 14.00
CA PRO A 54 -4.45 13.07 13.63
C PRO A 54 -4.10 14.05 14.75
N VAL A 55 -2.81 14.16 15.08
CA VAL A 55 -2.29 15.11 16.07
C VAL A 55 -1.25 16.02 15.46
N GLU A 56 -1.29 17.31 15.82
CA GLU A 56 -0.22 18.23 15.45
C GLU A 56 1.10 17.79 16.10
N ALA A 57 2.14 17.71 15.29
CA ALA A 57 3.47 17.27 15.66
C ALA A 57 4.50 18.37 15.36
N PRO A 58 5.61 18.40 16.12
CA PRO A 58 6.73 19.28 15.80
C PRO A 58 7.41 18.87 14.48
N ALA A 59 7.91 19.84 13.72
CA ALA A 59 8.65 19.62 12.46
C ALA A 59 9.87 18.70 12.62
N GLU A 60 10.48 18.63 13.80
CA GLU A 60 11.60 17.72 14.09
C GLU A 60 11.20 16.23 14.10
N LEU A 61 9.91 15.90 13.95
CA LEU A 61 9.48 14.53 13.71
C LEU A 61 9.95 14.02 12.34
N THR A 62 10.01 14.89 11.34
CA THR A 62 10.44 14.57 9.97
C THR A 62 11.82 15.17 9.66
N GLY A 63 12.62 15.46 10.68
CA GLY A 63 13.93 16.10 10.48
C GLY A 63 13.85 17.55 9.97
N GLY A 64 12.65 18.15 9.95
CA GLY A 64 12.42 19.49 9.42
C GLY A 64 12.03 19.53 7.93
N GLU A 65 11.79 18.38 7.29
CA GLU A 65 11.36 18.32 5.89
C GLU A 65 9.94 18.87 5.68
N LEU A 66 9.08 18.80 6.70
CA LEU A 66 7.74 19.40 6.69
C LEU A 66 7.68 20.59 7.64
N GLU A 67 7.27 21.75 7.14
CA GLU A 67 7.07 22.96 7.95
C GLU A 67 5.91 22.81 8.94
N GLN A 68 4.84 22.14 8.51
CA GLN A 68 3.70 21.73 9.33
C GLN A 68 3.61 20.21 9.30
N ALA A 69 3.46 19.60 10.47
CA ALA A 69 3.44 18.14 10.59
C ALA A 69 2.19 17.70 11.36
N TRP A 70 1.35 16.89 10.71
CA TRP A 70 0.22 16.20 11.32
C TRP A 70 0.49 14.71 11.35
N ALA A 71 0.67 14.15 12.53
CA ALA A 71 1.01 12.75 12.71
C ALA A 71 -0.24 11.88 12.85
N VAL A 72 -0.32 10.84 12.02
CA VAL A 72 -1.33 9.79 12.06
C VAL A 72 -0.61 8.48 12.38
N ARG A 73 -0.77 8.01 13.62
CA ARG A 73 -0.03 6.85 14.13
C ARG A 73 -0.80 5.57 13.90
N MET A 74 -0.10 4.54 13.45
CA MET A 74 -0.60 3.16 13.37
C MET A 74 -0.23 2.41 14.66
N ALA A 75 -1.22 1.78 15.27
CA ALA A 75 -1.07 1.01 16.50
C ALA A 75 -1.81 -0.32 16.37
N ALA A 76 -1.08 -1.41 16.18
CA ALA A 76 -1.68 -2.74 16.21
C ALA A 76 -2.17 -3.12 17.60
N GLU A 77 -3.31 -3.82 17.64
CA GLU A 77 -3.95 -4.32 18.86
C GLU A 77 -3.56 -5.77 19.21
N GLY A 78 -2.65 -6.39 18.45
CA GLY A 78 -2.17 -7.77 18.63
C GLY A 78 -0.72 -8.02 18.19
N PRO A 79 -0.19 -9.25 18.29
CA PRO A 79 1.12 -9.58 17.74
C PRO A 79 1.12 -9.36 16.22
N LEU A 80 1.94 -8.43 15.77
CA LEU A 80 2.05 -8.01 14.37
C LEU A 80 2.51 -9.17 13.47
N PRO A 81 1.77 -9.52 12.40
CA PRO A 81 2.35 -10.26 11.29
C PRO A 81 3.53 -9.46 10.72
N LEU A 82 4.65 -10.13 10.44
CA LEU A 82 5.86 -9.49 9.89
C LEU A 82 5.54 -8.61 8.66
N ASN A 83 5.95 -7.35 8.73
CA ASN A 83 6.06 -6.33 7.66
C ASN A 83 4.78 -5.83 6.96
N PHE A 84 3.63 -6.52 7.01
CA PHE A 84 2.46 -6.13 6.22
C PHE A 84 1.63 -4.98 6.83
N PHE A 85 1.42 -4.98 8.16
CA PHE A 85 0.38 -4.14 8.80
C PHE A 85 0.87 -2.85 9.43
N ASP A 86 2.17 -2.61 9.40
CA ASP A 86 2.77 -1.50 10.14
C ASP A 86 3.36 -0.44 9.20
N ARG A 87 4.37 -0.81 8.42
CA ARG A 87 5.09 0.14 7.57
C ARG A 87 4.29 0.51 6.31
N TYR A 88 3.69 -0.47 5.64
CA TYR A 88 2.98 -0.22 4.38
C TYR A 88 1.72 0.62 4.55
N LEU A 89 0.98 0.47 5.66
CA LEU A 89 -0.18 1.31 5.91
C LEU A 89 0.21 2.78 6.12
N ALA A 90 1.31 3.04 6.85
CA ALA A 90 1.83 4.38 7.05
C ALA A 90 2.41 4.98 5.76
N GLU A 91 3.21 4.23 5.01
CA GLU A 91 3.79 4.68 3.74
C GLU A 91 2.74 4.90 2.65
N GLY A 92 1.79 3.98 2.48
CA GLY A 92 0.72 4.10 1.49
C GLY A 92 -0.25 5.24 1.79
N LEU A 93 -0.48 5.54 3.08
CA LEU A 93 -1.23 6.72 3.49
C LEU A 93 -0.43 8.01 3.24
N ALA A 94 0.84 8.03 3.63
CA ALA A 94 1.73 9.17 3.42
C ALA A 94 1.87 9.49 1.93
N PHE A 95 2.06 8.48 1.07
CA PHE A 95 2.11 8.64 -0.39
C PHE A 95 0.88 9.37 -0.94
N ARG A 96 -0.32 8.91 -0.57
CA ARG A 96 -1.60 9.45 -1.08
C ARG A 96 -1.92 10.85 -0.58
N LEU A 97 -1.36 11.23 0.55
CA LEU A 97 -1.60 12.53 1.20
C LEU A 97 -0.37 13.44 1.16
N ASN A 98 0.57 13.18 0.23
CA ASN A 98 1.78 13.96 0.01
C ASN A 98 2.57 14.22 1.31
N GLY A 99 2.75 13.15 2.08
CA GLY A 99 3.42 13.16 3.38
C GLY A 99 4.60 12.21 3.43
N LEU A 100 5.20 12.14 4.61
CA LEU A 100 6.35 11.30 4.91
C LEU A 100 5.94 10.17 5.85
N ALA A 101 6.65 9.06 5.82
CA ALA A 101 6.49 8.00 6.81
C ALA A 101 7.63 8.07 7.84
N VAL A 102 7.29 7.92 9.12
CA VAL A 102 8.25 7.79 10.21
C VAL A 102 8.05 6.44 10.88
N THR A 103 9.06 5.59 10.82
CA THR A 103 9.02 4.25 11.43
C THR A 103 10.34 3.98 12.13
N ARG A 104 10.29 3.64 13.43
CA ARG A 104 11.48 3.35 14.25
C ARG A 104 12.55 4.47 14.23
N GLY A 105 12.12 5.71 14.02
CA GLY A 105 12.98 6.90 13.99
C GLY A 105 13.59 7.19 12.63
N GLU A 106 13.34 6.36 11.62
CA GLU A 106 13.70 6.61 10.23
C GLU A 106 12.58 7.39 9.55
N VAL A 107 12.94 8.48 8.87
CA VAL A 107 12.05 9.24 8.00
C VAL A 107 12.25 8.72 6.59
N SER A 108 11.15 8.47 5.88
CA SER A 108 11.17 8.03 4.49
C SER A 108 10.09 8.75 3.70
N ASP A 109 10.47 9.27 2.54
CA ASP A 109 9.51 9.70 1.53
C ASP A 109 9.06 8.48 0.71
N PRO A 110 7.77 8.07 0.77
CA PRO A 110 7.24 6.99 -0.04
C PRO A 110 7.34 7.24 -1.56
N ALA A 111 7.41 8.50 -1.99
CA ALA A 111 7.55 8.88 -3.40
C ALA A 111 8.97 8.66 -3.95
N ASP A 112 10.00 8.74 -3.10
CA ASP A 112 11.41 8.54 -3.48
C ASP A 112 11.83 7.06 -3.51
N GLY A 113 10.96 6.15 -3.08
CA GLY A 113 11.32 4.76 -2.86
C GLY A 113 11.65 4.00 -4.15
N GLU A 114 12.90 3.55 -4.31
CA GLU A 114 13.24 2.46 -5.23
C GLU A 114 12.58 1.17 -4.73
N GLY A 115 11.73 0.53 -5.53
CA GLY A 115 11.13 -0.73 -5.15
C GLY A 115 9.94 -1.13 -6.01
N TYR A 116 9.54 -2.39 -5.83
CA TYR A 116 8.50 -3.12 -6.57
C TYR A 116 7.31 -2.23 -6.95
N GLY A 117 6.85 -2.36 -8.19
CA GLY A 117 5.68 -1.64 -8.69
C GLY A 117 4.36 -2.24 -8.18
N PRO A 118 3.23 -1.98 -8.88
CA PRO A 118 1.95 -2.56 -8.51
C PRO A 118 1.97 -4.08 -8.68
N ALA A 119 0.97 -4.74 -8.11
CA ALA A 119 0.74 -6.16 -8.32
C ALA A 119 -0.74 -6.46 -8.58
N VAL A 120 -0.98 -7.60 -9.24
CA VAL A 120 -2.32 -8.16 -9.40
C VAL A 120 -2.43 -9.43 -8.58
N ILE A 121 -3.30 -9.42 -7.58
CA ILE A 121 -3.52 -10.54 -6.67
C ILE A 121 -4.63 -11.42 -7.21
N LEU A 122 -4.36 -12.71 -7.31
CA LEU A 122 -5.19 -13.72 -7.95
C LEU A 122 -5.50 -14.88 -6.99
N PRO A 123 -6.69 -15.50 -7.08
CA PRO A 123 -7.08 -16.62 -6.23
C PRO A 123 -6.36 -17.92 -6.55
N ALA A 124 -5.70 -18.00 -7.70
CA ALA A 124 -4.91 -19.13 -8.16
C ALA A 124 -3.85 -18.65 -9.15
N ARG A 125 -2.83 -19.49 -9.38
CA ARG A 125 -1.81 -19.22 -10.39
C ARG A 125 -2.45 -19.27 -11.80
N PRO A 126 -2.36 -18.21 -12.61
CA PRO A 126 -2.85 -18.23 -13.98
C PRO A 126 -1.94 -19.09 -14.87
N THR A 127 -2.54 -19.68 -15.89
CA THR A 127 -1.84 -20.43 -16.93
C THR A 127 -1.21 -19.51 -17.97
N ALA A 128 -0.22 -20.01 -18.72
CA ALA A 128 0.39 -19.22 -19.80
C ALA A 128 -0.63 -18.84 -20.90
N GLU A 129 -1.65 -19.66 -21.14
CA GLU A 129 -2.71 -19.38 -22.11
C GLU A 129 -3.60 -18.21 -21.66
N GLU A 130 -3.92 -18.13 -20.37
CA GLU A 130 -4.66 -17.00 -19.78
C GLU A 130 -3.86 -15.70 -19.79
N LEU A 131 -2.53 -15.79 -19.72
CA LEU A 131 -1.63 -14.62 -19.75
C LEU A 131 -1.28 -14.15 -21.17
N ALA A 132 -1.26 -15.05 -22.15
CA ALA A 132 -0.84 -14.78 -23.53
C ALA A 132 -1.49 -13.56 -24.21
N PRO A 133 -2.75 -13.16 -23.91
CA PRO A 133 -3.35 -11.96 -24.49
C PRO A 133 -2.66 -10.64 -24.09
N LEU A 134 -2.00 -10.61 -22.94
CA LEU A 134 -1.43 -9.40 -22.33
C LEU A 134 0.08 -9.50 -22.10
N LEU A 135 0.61 -10.71 -21.96
CA LEU A 135 1.97 -10.97 -21.53
C LEU A 135 2.65 -12.04 -22.40
N GLU A 136 3.91 -11.80 -22.75
CA GLU A 136 4.77 -12.76 -23.45
C GLU A 136 5.70 -13.48 -22.45
N PRO A 137 5.84 -14.81 -22.51
CA PRO A 137 6.73 -15.54 -21.62
C PRO A 137 8.20 -15.22 -21.93
N GLN A 138 9.05 -15.14 -20.89
CA GLN A 138 10.50 -15.11 -21.08
C GLN A 138 11.03 -16.52 -21.37
N GLU A 139 11.92 -16.66 -22.37
CA GLU A 139 12.38 -17.96 -22.87
C GLU A 139 13.06 -18.85 -21.80
N ASP A 140 13.65 -18.25 -20.75
CA ASP A 140 14.44 -18.94 -19.72
C ASP A 140 13.79 -18.95 -18.31
N ASP A 141 12.56 -18.46 -18.15
CA ASP A 141 11.91 -18.37 -16.83
C ASP A 141 10.38 -18.54 -16.92
N GLU A 142 9.88 -19.69 -16.46
CA GLU A 142 8.45 -20.05 -16.48
C GLU A 142 7.55 -19.17 -15.58
N PHE A 143 8.15 -18.31 -14.75
CA PHE A 143 7.44 -17.37 -13.88
C PHE A 143 7.62 -15.92 -14.31
N ALA A 144 8.43 -15.64 -15.32
CA ALA A 144 8.65 -14.29 -15.81
C ALA A 144 8.04 -14.08 -17.18
N PHE A 145 7.39 -12.92 -17.31
CA PHE A 145 6.74 -12.47 -18.52
C PHE A 145 7.10 -11.02 -18.80
N VAL A 146 6.81 -10.56 -20.01
CA VAL A 146 7.02 -9.18 -20.44
C VAL A 146 5.80 -8.63 -21.16
N ALA A 147 5.59 -7.33 -21.03
CA ALA A 147 4.71 -6.54 -21.86
C ALA A 147 5.46 -5.27 -22.27
N GLY A 148 6.10 -5.30 -23.44
CA GLY A 148 7.01 -4.24 -23.87
C GLY A 148 8.22 -4.10 -22.94
N ASP A 149 8.32 -2.96 -22.26
CA ASP A 149 9.36 -2.62 -21.28
C ASP A 149 9.01 -3.03 -19.85
N ILE A 150 7.80 -3.52 -19.59
CA ILE A 150 7.35 -3.95 -18.27
C ILE A 150 7.71 -5.43 -18.07
N LYS A 151 8.39 -5.73 -16.95
CA LYS A 151 8.59 -7.10 -16.47
C LYS A 151 7.45 -7.47 -15.52
N ALA A 152 6.80 -8.60 -15.78
CA ALA A 152 5.81 -9.21 -14.90
C ALA A 152 6.38 -10.52 -14.31
N VAL A 153 6.24 -10.71 -12.99
CA VAL A 153 6.73 -11.91 -12.32
C VAL A 153 5.62 -12.54 -11.49
N LEU A 154 5.38 -13.83 -11.70
CA LEU A 154 4.44 -14.61 -10.90
C LEU A 154 5.13 -15.07 -9.61
N VAL A 155 4.59 -14.68 -8.47
CA VAL A 155 5.09 -15.07 -7.16
C VAL A 155 3.96 -15.58 -6.27
N PRO A 156 4.22 -16.53 -5.35
CA PRO A 156 3.28 -16.82 -4.28
C PRO A 156 3.06 -15.57 -3.43
N GLU A 157 1.81 -15.14 -3.27
CA GLU A 157 1.49 -14.00 -2.40
C GLU A 157 1.55 -14.46 -0.95
N LYS A 158 2.42 -13.82 -0.17
CA LYS A 158 2.59 -14.15 1.24
C LYS A 158 1.57 -13.42 2.09
N GLY A 159 0.74 -14.18 2.79
CA GLY A 159 -0.33 -13.65 3.62
C GLY A 159 -1.60 -13.37 2.82
N GLN A 160 -2.54 -12.67 3.43
CA GLN A 160 -3.79 -12.26 2.80
C GLN A 160 -3.98 -10.77 3.06
N PRO A 161 -3.69 -9.89 2.09
CA PRO A 161 -4.06 -8.47 2.18
C PRO A 161 -5.50 -8.34 2.62
N PRO A 162 -5.86 -7.44 3.55
CA PRO A 162 -7.26 -7.20 3.90
C PRO A 162 -8.10 -6.86 2.66
N ALA A 163 -7.55 -6.05 1.75
CA ALA A 163 -8.17 -5.78 0.46
C ALA A 163 -8.56 -7.06 -0.30
N ALA A 164 -7.74 -8.11 -0.29
CA ALA A 164 -8.05 -9.36 -0.98
C ALA A 164 -9.15 -10.20 -0.30
N GLN A 165 -9.46 -9.98 0.98
CA GLN A 165 -10.42 -10.81 1.73
C GLN A 165 -11.86 -10.65 1.23
N GLU A 166 -12.26 -9.44 0.80
CA GLU A 166 -13.59 -9.22 0.24
C GLU A 166 -13.70 -9.74 -1.19
N PHE A 167 -12.66 -9.55 -2.00
CA PHE A 167 -12.69 -9.88 -3.42
C PHE A 167 -12.42 -11.36 -3.70
N LEU A 168 -11.60 -12.03 -2.85
CA LEU A 168 -11.17 -13.42 -3.04
C LEU A 168 -11.43 -14.28 -1.77
N PRO A 169 -12.66 -14.31 -1.23
CA PRO A 169 -12.96 -14.84 0.11
C PRO A 169 -12.75 -16.35 0.27
N PHE A 170 -12.62 -17.10 -0.84
CA PHE A 170 -12.48 -18.56 -0.84
C PHE A 170 -11.05 -19.03 -1.20
N ALA A 171 -10.13 -18.11 -1.47
CA ALA A 171 -8.76 -18.47 -1.87
C ALA A 171 -7.93 -18.88 -0.64
N THR A 172 -7.43 -20.11 -0.64
CA THR A 172 -6.56 -20.62 0.43
C THR A 172 -5.08 -20.29 0.20
N GLU A 173 -4.70 -20.09 -1.06
CA GLU A 173 -3.37 -19.66 -1.49
C GLU A 173 -3.55 -18.60 -2.57
N LEU A 174 -2.81 -17.50 -2.45
CA LEU A 174 -2.89 -16.38 -3.39
C LEU A 174 -1.63 -16.36 -4.27
N THR A 175 -1.78 -15.90 -5.51
CA THR A 175 -0.66 -15.60 -6.42
C THR A 175 -0.67 -14.11 -6.69
N ALA A 176 0.50 -13.49 -6.80
CA ALA A 176 0.64 -12.13 -7.28
C ALA A 176 1.40 -12.11 -8.61
N ILE A 177 0.93 -11.28 -9.54
CA ILE A 177 1.72 -10.83 -10.68
C ILE A 177 2.36 -9.49 -10.28
N GLU A 178 3.64 -9.50 -9.92
CA GLU A 178 4.39 -8.28 -9.61
C GLU A 178 4.86 -7.60 -10.89
N LEU A 179 4.52 -6.32 -11.07
CA LEU A 179 4.95 -5.53 -12.22
C LEU A 179 6.14 -4.65 -11.86
N ARG A 180 7.11 -4.56 -12.78
CA ARG A 180 8.33 -3.76 -12.63
C ARG A 180 8.61 -3.00 -13.91
N GLY A 181 8.93 -1.72 -13.77
CA GLY A 181 9.24 -0.80 -14.85
C GLY A 181 9.37 0.63 -14.31
N ASP A 182 9.68 1.58 -15.19
CA ASP A 182 10.02 2.95 -14.80
C ASP A 182 8.87 3.96 -15.01
N GLU A 183 7.73 3.51 -15.57
CA GLU A 183 6.58 4.37 -15.90
C GLU A 183 5.34 3.97 -15.08
N PRO A 184 5.08 4.64 -13.93
CA PRO A 184 3.99 4.25 -13.02
C PRO A 184 2.62 4.15 -13.68
N VAL A 185 2.28 5.10 -14.56
CA VAL A 185 0.98 5.10 -15.25
C VAL A 185 0.86 3.90 -16.19
N LYS A 186 1.92 3.53 -16.92
CA LYS A 186 1.88 2.31 -17.75
C LYS A 186 1.73 1.04 -16.91
N LEU A 187 2.43 0.97 -15.77
CA LEU A 187 2.31 -0.14 -14.82
C LEU A 187 0.87 -0.24 -14.27
N GLY A 188 0.26 0.90 -13.93
CA GLY A 188 -1.12 0.97 -13.44
C GLY A 188 -2.13 0.50 -14.48
N THR A 189 -1.99 0.94 -15.72
CA THR A 189 -2.84 0.50 -16.84
C THR A 189 -2.76 -1.02 -17.01
N LEU A 190 -1.55 -1.58 -17.09
CA LEU A 190 -1.38 -3.03 -17.25
C LEU A 190 -1.91 -3.81 -16.05
N ALA A 191 -1.71 -3.31 -14.82
CA ALA A 191 -2.25 -3.95 -13.61
C ALA A 191 -3.78 -4.01 -13.64
N LEU A 192 -4.44 -2.92 -14.04
CA LEU A 192 -5.89 -2.86 -14.16
C LEU A 192 -6.39 -3.82 -15.26
N GLU A 193 -5.78 -3.81 -16.44
CA GLU A 193 -6.12 -4.74 -17.54
C GLU A 193 -5.97 -6.22 -17.13
N LEU A 194 -4.85 -6.56 -16.48
CA LEU A 194 -4.63 -7.91 -15.95
C LEU A 194 -5.65 -8.29 -14.87
N SER A 195 -6.01 -7.35 -13.99
CA SER A 195 -7.00 -7.60 -12.94
C SER A 195 -8.40 -7.86 -13.51
N GLU A 196 -8.79 -7.12 -14.56
CA GLU A 196 -10.05 -7.35 -15.25
C GLU A 196 -10.04 -8.69 -16.00
N ALA A 197 -8.99 -8.96 -16.77
CA ALA A 197 -8.88 -10.18 -17.57
C ALA A 197 -8.85 -11.46 -16.71
N LEU A 198 -8.23 -11.40 -15.53
CA LEU A 198 -8.01 -12.56 -14.67
C LEU A 198 -8.92 -12.60 -13.43
N ASN A 199 -9.89 -11.66 -13.34
CA ASN A 199 -10.74 -11.48 -12.15
C ASN A 199 -9.93 -11.35 -10.85
N GLY A 200 -8.86 -10.56 -10.91
CA GLY A 200 -7.94 -10.27 -9.82
C GLY A 200 -8.21 -8.95 -9.12
N LEU A 201 -7.32 -8.63 -8.19
CA LEU A 201 -7.28 -7.35 -7.49
C LEU A 201 -5.97 -6.63 -7.82
N ALA A 202 -6.07 -5.49 -8.50
CA ALA A 202 -4.93 -4.59 -8.71
C ALA A 202 -4.65 -3.79 -7.43
N VAL A 203 -3.38 -3.82 -6.98
CA VAL A 203 -2.92 -3.07 -5.82
C VAL A 203 -1.59 -2.37 -6.09
N ASP A 204 -1.32 -1.29 -5.37
CA ASP A 204 -0.01 -0.67 -5.37
C ASP A 204 1.02 -1.49 -4.55
N ARG A 205 2.24 -0.97 -4.47
CA ARG A 205 3.35 -1.59 -3.73
C ARG A 205 3.10 -1.71 -2.22
N TRP A 206 2.17 -0.94 -1.67
CA TRP A 206 1.75 -0.96 -0.27
C TRP A 206 0.45 -1.75 -0.05
N ARG A 207 -0.05 -2.39 -1.11
CA ARG A 207 -1.24 -3.25 -1.11
C ARG A 207 -2.56 -2.52 -0.93
N PHE A 208 -2.58 -1.22 -1.24
CA PHE A 208 -3.82 -0.48 -1.39
C PHE A 208 -4.36 -0.77 -2.79
N ARG A 209 -5.67 -1.02 -2.89
CA ARG A 209 -6.35 -1.13 -4.17
C ARG A 209 -6.10 0.13 -5.01
N ILE A 210 -5.84 -0.07 -6.29
CA ILE A 210 -5.82 1.00 -7.30
C ILE A 210 -7.10 0.92 -8.13
N ASP A 211 -7.73 2.07 -8.35
CA ASP A 211 -8.94 2.21 -9.15
C ASP A 211 -8.64 2.94 -10.48
N ALA A 212 -7.50 3.64 -10.55
CA ALA A 212 -6.98 4.31 -11.74
C ALA A 212 -5.46 4.14 -11.84
N ALA A 213 -4.91 4.26 -13.06
CA ALA A 213 -3.47 4.13 -13.29
C ALA A 213 -2.67 5.24 -12.59
N GLU A 214 -3.29 6.42 -12.46
CA GLU A 214 -2.74 7.60 -11.81
C GLU A 214 -2.62 7.45 -10.29
N ASP A 215 -3.27 6.45 -9.67
CA ASP A 215 -3.14 6.18 -8.24
C ASP A 215 -1.71 5.76 -7.83
N LEU A 216 -0.86 5.43 -8.81
CA LEU A 216 0.56 5.10 -8.61
C LEU A 216 1.49 6.32 -8.70
N VAL A 217 0.95 7.51 -8.96
CA VAL A 217 1.72 8.75 -9.04
C VAL A 217 1.44 9.57 -7.77
N PRO A 218 2.47 10.13 -7.11
CA PRO A 218 2.26 10.98 -5.95
C PRO A 218 1.43 12.22 -6.32
N PRO A 219 0.61 12.75 -5.40
CA PRO A 219 -0.14 13.98 -5.63
C PRO A 219 0.80 15.14 -5.96
N ALA A 220 0.34 16.04 -6.86
CA ALA A 220 1.07 17.24 -7.27
C ALA A 220 1.04 18.36 -6.22
#